data_AF-A0A2K8XA86-F1
#
_entry.id   AF-A0A2K8XA86-F1
#
_cell.length_a   1.000
_cell.length_b   1.000
_cell.length_c   1.000
_cell.angle_alpha   90.00
_cell.angle_beta   90.00
_cell.angle_gamma   90.00
#
_symmetry.space_group_name_H-M   'P 1'
#
loop_
_entity.id
_entity.type
_entity.pdbx_description
1 polymer ?
#
loop_
_entity_poly.entity_id
_entity_poly.type
_entity_poly.pdbx_seq_one_letter_code
_entity_poly.pdbx_strand_id
1 'polypeptide(L)' 'MFVNTIGVCENYIEFCPDNEPPQREEILSWIWSYRPDLTNELLELDLSEDFKKLIVYYKSSEMSKFWEYVS' A
#
# COMPACT_ATOMS: atom_id res chain seq x y z
N MET A 1 -4.07 11.74 -1.68
CA MET A 1 -4.23 10.33 -1.28
C MET A 1 -4.94 10.32 0.07
N PHE A 2 -6.21 9.97 0.11
CA PHE A 2 -6.93 9.71 1.36
C PHE A 2 -6.64 8.25 1.68
N VAL A 3 -5.58 8.01 2.46
CA VAL A 3 -5.29 6.65 2.93
C VAL A 3 -6.34 6.35 3.97
N ASN A 4 -7.13 5.30 3.76
CA ASN A 4 -8.08 4.87 4.77
C ASN A 4 -7.31 4.67 6.09
N THR A 5 -7.75 5.31 7.17
CA THR A 5 -7.09 5.16 8.48
C THR A 5 -7.89 4.19 9.32
N ILE A 6 -7.24 3.19 9.92
CA ILE A 6 -7.93 2.27 10.82
C ILE A 6 -8.01 2.91 12.21
N GLY A 7 -9.21 3.30 12.63
CA GLY A 7 -9.52 3.63 14.02
C GLY A 7 -9.84 2.37 14.81
N VAL A 8 -9.21 2.18 15.97
CA VAL A 8 -9.54 1.09 16.90
C VAL A 8 -10.37 1.66 18.04
N CYS A 9 -11.67 1.33 18.07
CA CYS A 9 -12.58 1.70 19.15
C CYS A 9 -12.77 0.52 20.12
N GLU A 10 -13.30 0.77 21.32
CA GLU A 10 -13.42 -0.24 22.39
C GLU A 10 -14.18 -1.52 21.97
N ASN A 11 -15.06 -1.44 20.96
CA ASN A 11 -15.89 -2.57 20.53
C ASN A 11 -15.96 -2.79 19.01
N TYR A 12 -15.28 -1.96 18.20
CA TYR A 12 -15.31 -2.08 16.74
C TYR A 12 -14.09 -1.40 16.09
N ILE A 13 -13.89 -1.71 14.81
CA ILE A 13 -12.91 -1.05 13.95
C ILE A 13 -13.67 -0.05 13.06
N GLU A 14 -13.17 1.16 12.97
CA GLU A 14 -13.67 2.20 12.07
C GLU A 14 -12.67 2.42 10.94
N PHE A 15 -13.16 2.56 9.71
CA PHE A 15 -12.34 2.96 8.58
C PHE A 15 -12.62 4.43 8.24
N CYS A 16 -11.66 5.32 8.47
CA CYS A 16 -11.85 6.75 8.22
C CYS A 16 -11.45 7.09 6.77
N PRO A 17 -12.25 7.88 6.01
CA PRO A 17 -13.29 8.78 6.50
C PRO A 17 -14.76 8.33 6.37
N ASP A 18 -15.05 7.27 5.63
CA ASP A 18 -16.42 6.93 5.19
C ASP A 18 -16.91 5.56 5.70
N ASN A 19 -16.12 4.91 6.55
CA ASN A 19 -16.34 3.55 7.07
C ASN A 19 -16.28 2.46 6.00
N GLU A 20 -15.68 2.75 4.84
CA GLU A 20 -15.43 1.75 3.81
C GLU A 20 -14.16 0.95 4.12
N PRO A 21 -14.20 -0.39 4.01
CA PRO A 21 -13.00 -1.20 4.14
C PRO A 21 -11.92 -0.81 3.13
N PRO A 22 -10.63 -0.92 3.51
CA PRO A 22 -9.52 -0.60 2.62
C PRO A 22 -9.57 -1.47 1.36
N GLN A 23 -9.24 -0.87 0.23
CA GLN A 23 -9.14 -1.60 -1.03
C GLN A 23 -7.99 -2.62 -0.98
N ARG A 24 -8.03 -3.62 -1.86
CA ARG A 24 -7.00 -4.66 -1.94
C ARG A 24 -5.59 -4.07 -2.04
N GLU A 25 -5.41 -3.01 -2.82
CA GLU A 25 -4.11 -2.36 -3.00
C GLU A 25 -3.67 -1.59 -1.74
N GLU A 26 -4.59 -1.01 -0.99
CA GLU A 26 -4.28 -0.37 0.31
C GLU A 26 -3.83 -1.42 1.34
N ILE A 27 -4.53 -2.55 1.42
CA ILE A 27 -4.16 -3.66 2.30
C ILE A 27 -2.76 -4.17 1.95
N LEU A 28 -2.49 -4.39 0.66
CA LEU A 28 -1.19 -4.86 0.19
C LEU A 28 -0.10 -3.81 0.43
N SER A 29 -0.41 -2.52 0.31
CA SER A 29 0.51 -1.42 0.67
C SER A 29 0.89 -1.48 2.15
N TRP A 30 -0.06 -1.75 3.03
CA TRP A 30 0.20 -1.85 4.47
C TRP A 30 1.03 -3.08 4.82
N ILE A 31 0.68 -4.24 4.25
CA ILE A 31 1.45 -5.47 4.41
C ILE A 31 2.89 -5.23 3.95
N TRP A 32 3.06 -4.64 2.76
CA TRP A 32 4.38 -4.34 2.21
C TRP A 32 5.16 -3.32 3.06
N SER A 33 4.51 -2.29 3.59
CA SER A 33 5.15 -1.29 4.46
C SER A 33 5.68 -1.92 5.76
N TYR A 34 5.01 -2.94 6.29
CA TYR A 34 5.45 -3.67 7.48
C TYR A 34 6.40 -4.84 7.17
N ARG A 35 6.26 -5.47 6.00
CA ARG A 35 7.03 -6.63 5.53
C ARG A 35 7.59 -6.38 4.12
N PRO A 36 8.53 -5.43 3.98
CA PRO A 36 9.13 -5.14 2.67
C PRO A 36 9.92 -6.34 2.12
N ASP A 37 10.27 -7.30 2.97
CA ASP A 37 10.90 -8.56 2.57
C ASP A 37 10.01 -9.43 1.66
N LEU A 38 8.68 -9.29 1.74
CA LEU A 38 7.72 -10.02 0.88
C LEU A 38 7.58 -9.43 -0.53
N THR A 39 8.50 -8.54 -0.94
CA THR A 39 8.43 -7.84 -2.22
C THR A 39 8.33 -8.78 -3.42
N ASN A 40 9.03 -9.91 -3.43
CA ASN A 40 9.01 -10.81 -4.58
C ASN A 40 7.68 -11.56 -4.68
N GLU A 41 7.16 -12.02 -3.55
CA GLU A 41 5.87 -12.70 -3.42
C GLU A 41 4.72 -11.77 -3.81
N LEU A 42 4.80 -10.49 -3.41
CA LEU A 42 3.81 -9.50 -3.81
C LEU A 42 3.81 -9.25 -5.32
N LEU A 43 4.98 -9.20 -5.96
CA LEU A 43 5.09 -8.98 -7.41
C LEU A 43 4.54 -10.14 -8.26
N GLU A 44 4.35 -11.33 -7.68
CA GLU A 44 3.70 -12.47 -8.34
C GLU A 44 2.17 -12.36 -8.34
N LEU A 45 1.59 -11.47 -7.54
CA LEU A 45 0.15 -11.24 -7.51
C LEU A 45 -0.32 -10.45 -8.74
N ASP A 46 -1.59 -10.65 -9.10
CA ASP A 46 -2.28 -9.77 -10.05
C ASP A 46 -2.52 -8.40 -9.43
N LEU A 47 -1.60 -7.47 -9.69
CA LEU A 47 -1.54 -6.09 -9.20
C LEU A 47 -1.64 -5.13 -10.39
N SER A 48 -2.10 -3.91 -10.12
CA SER A 48 -1.99 -2.83 -11.10
C SER A 48 -0.52 -2.55 -11.46
N GLU A 49 -0.31 -2.11 -12.70
CA GLU A 49 1.03 -1.76 -13.18
C GLU A 49 1.65 -0.62 -12.38
N ASP A 50 0.83 0.32 -11.90
CA ASP A 50 1.25 1.40 -11.01
C ASP A 50 1.86 0.87 -9.73
N PHE A 51 1.19 -0.10 -9.09
CA PHE A 51 1.65 -0.71 -7.85
C PHE A 51 2.96 -1.47 -8.03
N LYS A 52 3.08 -2.25 -9.11
CA LYS A 52 4.32 -2.96 -9.47
C LYS A 52 5.48 -1.99 -9.69
N LYS A 53 5.22 -0.89 -10.41
CA LYS A 53 6.23 0.14 -10.72
C LYS A 53 6.76 0.80 -9.45
N LEU A 54 5.88 1.15 -8.51
CA LEU A 54 6.26 1.71 -7.21
C LEU A 54 7.12 0.74 -6.39
N ILE A 55 6.74 -0.54 -6.31
CA ILE A 55 7.54 -1.57 -5.65
C ILE A 55 8.93 -1.71 -6.29
N VAL A 56 9.02 -1.68 -7.63
CA VAL A 56 10.29 -1.78 -8.35
C VAL A 56 11.20 -0.59 -8.05
N TYR A 57 10.66 0.64 -8.00
CA TYR A 57 11.45 1.82 -7.64
C TYR A 57 12.00 1.73 -6.22
N TYR A 58 11.19 1.28 -5.27
CA TYR A 58 11.65 1.05 -3.90
C TYR A 58 12.74 -0.04 -3.83
N LYS A 59 12.50 -1.21 -4.44
CA LYS A 59 13.46 -2.33 -4.47
C LYS A 59 14.80 -1.93 -5.10
N SER A 60 14.76 -1.07 -6.11
CA SER A 60 15.94 -0.60 -6.84
C SER A 60 16.62 0.60 -6.17
N SER A 61 16.14 1.04 -5.00
CA SER A 61 16.61 2.26 -4.30
C SER A 61 16.46 3.55 -5.12
N GLU A 62 15.55 3.57 -6.09
CA GLU A 62 15.27 4.71 -6.98
C GLU A 62 14.14 5.59 -6.42
N MET A 63 14.25 6.00 -5.15
CA MET A 63 13.18 6.74 -4.46
C MET A 63 12.83 8.08 -5.10
N SER A 64 13.75 8.72 -5.84
CA SER A 64 13.43 9.93 -6.62
C SER A 64 12.34 9.67 -7.66
N LYS A 65 12.42 8.55 -8.40
CA LYS A 65 11.42 8.14 -9.38
C LYS A 65 10.10 7.75 -8.72
N PHE A 66 10.16 7.14 -7.53
CA PHE A 66 8.98 6.85 -6.73
C PHE A 66 8.21 8.14 -6.43
N TRP A 67 8.88 9.15 -5.87
CA TRP A 67 8.23 10.42 -5.50
C TRP A 67 7.77 11.21 -6.72
N GLU A 68 8.51 11.19 -7.82
CA GLU A 68 8.09 11.79 -9.09
C GLU A 68 6.82 11.13 -9.64
N TYR A 69 6.66 9.81 -9.48
CA TYR A 69 5.50 9.08 -9.98
C TYR A 69 4.22 9.29 -9.17
N VAL A 70 4.35 9.50 -7.85
CA VAL A 70 3.21 9.68 -6.93
C VAL A 70 2.74 11.15 -6.88
N SER A 71 3.59 12.10 -7.28
CA SER A 71 3.30 13.54 -7.24
C SER A 71 2.37 14.00 -8.36
#